data_AF-A0AAA9SN58-F1
#
_entry.id   AF-A0AAA9SN58-F1
#
_cell.length_a   1.000
_cell.length_b   1.000
_cell.length_c   1.000
_cell.angle_alpha   90.00
_cell.angle_beta   90.00
_cell.angle_gamma   90.00
#
_symmetry.space_group_name_H-M   'P 1'
#
loop_
_entity.id
_entity.type
_entity.pdbx_description
1 polymer ?
#
loop_
_entity_poly.entity_id
_entity_poly.type
_entity_poly.pdbx_seq_one_letter_code
_entity_poly.pdbx_strand_id
1 'polypeptide(L)'
;MTSFSTSAPCSAPDSARRISPEQTNQVRPKLPLLKILQAAGAQGEMFTVKEVMHYLGQYIMVKQLYDQQEQHMVYCGGDLLGELLGRQSFSVKDPSPLYDMLRKNLVALATAATGD
;
A
#
# COMPACT_ATOMS: atom_id res chain seq x y z
N MET A 1 47.93 6.18 -44.29
CA MET A 1 46.55 5.91 -44.72
C MET A 1 46.23 4.45 -44.46
N THR A 2 45.44 4.15 -43.43
CA THR A 2 44.65 2.92 -43.31
C THR A 2 43.61 3.18 -42.23
N SER A 3 42.39 3.42 -42.69
CA SER A 3 41.16 3.53 -41.91
C SER A 3 40.50 2.16 -41.85
N PHE A 4 40.10 1.69 -40.65
CA PHE A 4 38.96 0.78 -40.51
C PHE A 4 38.26 1.02 -39.16
N SER A 5 37.02 1.47 -39.27
CA SER A 5 35.97 1.53 -38.26
C SER A 5 35.57 0.13 -37.78
N THR A 6 34.92 0.00 -36.61
CA THR A 6 33.59 -0.65 -36.47
C THR A 6 33.15 -0.82 -35.01
N SER A 7 31.97 -0.26 -34.74
CA SER A 7 30.91 -0.51 -33.74
C SER A 7 31.24 -0.78 -32.27
N ALA A 8 30.79 0.14 -31.41
CA ALA A 8 30.31 -0.18 -30.07
C ALA A 8 28.94 -0.89 -30.17
N PRO A 9 28.71 -2.03 -29.49
CA PRO A 9 27.37 -2.50 -29.21
C PRO A 9 26.78 -1.66 -28.09
N CYS A 10 25.65 -1.01 -28.37
CA CYS A 10 24.76 -0.45 -27.37
C CYS A 10 24.39 -1.55 -26.35
N SER A 11 24.88 -1.44 -25.13
CA SER A 11 24.28 -2.16 -24.00
C SER A 11 22.93 -1.52 -23.72
N ALA A 12 21.90 -1.98 -24.43
CA ALA A 12 20.53 -1.84 -23.98
C ALA A 12 20.47 -2.39 -22.55
N PRO A 13 19.88 -1.67 -21.58
CA PRO A 13 19.48 -2.34 -20.36
C PRO A 13 18.40 -3.33 -20.77
N ASP A 14 18.78 -4.59 -20.87
CA ASP A 14 17.87 -5.71 -20.77
C ASP A 14 17.19 -5.57 -19.41
N SER A 15 16.11 -4.80 -19.39
CA SER A 15 15.11 -4.87 -18.35
C SER A 15 14.34 -6.18 -18.56
N ALA A 16 15.06 -7.31 -18.57
CA ALA A 16 14.57 -8.58 -18.10
C ALA A 16 14.09 -8.30 -16.69
N ARG A 17 12.80 -7.97 -16.64
CA ARG A 17 12.01 -7.62 -15.48
C ARG A 17 12.23 -8.77 -14.50
N ARG A 18 13.20 -8.63 -13.61
CA ARG A 18 13.36 -9.50 -12.45
C ARG A 18 12.12 -9.22 -11.64
N ILE A 19 11.07 -9.99 -11.88
CA ILE A 19 9.89 -10.02 -11.03
C ILE A 19 10.42 -10.62 -9.73
N SER A 20 10.93 -9.77 -8.84
CA SER A 20 11.24 -10.15 -7.49
C SER A 20 9.97 -10.77 -6.90
N PRO A 21 10.04 -11.82 -6.08
CA PRO A 21 8.87 -12.38 -5.41
C PRO A 21 8.13 -11.34 -4.54
N GLU A 22 8.73 -10.17 -4.30
CA GLU A 22 8.10 -9.00 -3.68
C GLU A 22 7.07 -8.28 -4.57
N GLN A 23 7.13 -8.44 -5.90
CA GLN A 23 6.17 -7.80 -6.83
C GLN A 23 4.86 -8.57 -6.98
N THR A 24 4.79 -9.84 -6.57
CA THR A 24 3.63 -10.72 -6.82
C THR A 24 2.47 -10.53 -5.84
N ASN A 25 2.67 -9.76 -4.76
CA ASN A 25 1.65 -9.50 -3.74
C ASN A 25 1.40 -8.00 -3.51
N GLN A 26 1.72 -7.17 -4.50
CA GLN A 26 1.49 -5.73 -4.41
C GLN A 26 0.03 -5.38 -4.65
N VAL A 27 -0.45 -4.45 -3.84
CA VAL A 27 -1.76 -3.82 -3.92
C VAL A 27 -1.57 -2.34 -4.18
N ARG A 28 -2.49 -1.77 -4.94
CA ARG A 28 -2.61 -0.32 -5.12
C ARG A 28 -3.82 0.19 -4.33
N PRO A 29 -3.62 0.97 -3.26
CA PRO A 29 -4.72 1.61 -2.54
C PRO A 29 -5.45 2.61 -3.43
N LYS A 30 -6.78 2.68 -3.30
CA LYS A 30 -7.58 3.77 -3.84
C LYS A 30 -7.19 5.08 -3.15
N LEU A 31 -7.41 6.20 -3.85
CA LEU A 31 -7.00 7.53 -3.39
C LEU A 31 -7.39 7.87 -1.93
N PRO A 32 -8.62 7.56 -1.44
CA PRO A 32 -8.96 7.83 -0.04
C PRO A 32 -8.07 7.11 0.96
N LEU A 33 -7.81 5.81 0.76
CA LEU A 33 -6.92 5.04 1.61
C LEU A 33 -5.46 5.52 1.46
N LEU A 34 -5.02 5.82 0.23
CA LEU A 34 -3.67 6.30 -0.03
C LEU A 34 -3.35 7.58 0.77
N LYS A 35 -4.30 8.53 0.84
CA LYS A 35 -4.15 9.77 1.63
C LYS A 35 -3.91 9.47 3.12
N ILE A 36 -4.60 8.49 3.67
CA ILE A 36 -4.43 8.05 5.06
C ILE A 36 -3.02 7.47 5.26
N LEU A 37 -2.57 6.60 4.35
CA LEU A 37 -1.23 6.00 4.44
C LEU A 37 -0.13 7.08 4.34
N GLN A 38 -0.28 8.04 3.43
CA GLN A 38 0.66 9.15 3.25
C GLN A 38 0.71 10.08 4.46
N ALA A 39 -0.44 10.37 5.08
CA ALA A 39 -0.50 11.12 6.34
C ALA A 39 0.21 10.38 7.51
N ALA A 40 0.38 9.06 7.39
CA ALA A 40 1.16 8.23 8.31
C ALA A 40 2.64 8.07 7.91
N GLY A 41 3.09 8.74 6.85
CA GLY A 41 4.48 8.71 6.37
C GLY A 41 4.76 7.71 5.25
N ALA A 42 3.74 7.04 4.69
CA ALA A 42 3.93 6.17 3.54
C ALA A 42 4.33 6.96 2.28
N GLN A 43 5.21 6.36 1.46
CA GLN A 43 5.64 6.92 0.18
C GLN A 43 5.30 5.96 -0.97
N GLY A 44 5.06 6.50 -2.16
CA GLY A 44 4.67 5.72 -3.33
C GLY A 44 3.18 5.39 -3.41
N GLU A 45 2.82 4.53 -4.37
CA GLU A 45 1.43 4.16 -4.68
C GLU A 45 1.15 2.65 -4.55
N MET A 46 2.19 1.84 -4.36
CA MET A 46 2.12 0.38 -4.32
C MET A 46 2.67 -0.10 -3.00
N PHE A 47 1.95 -1.03 -2.38
CA PHE A 47 2.25 -1.54 -1.06
C PHE A 47 1.96 -3.04 -1.04
N THR A 48 2.50 -3.74 -0.06
CA THR A 48 1.98 -5.03 0.39
C THR A 48 0.82 -4.80 1.36
N VAL A 49 -0.06 -5.79 1.54
CA VAL A 49 -1.12 -5.72 2.57
C VAL A 49 -0.50 -5.49 3.96
N LYS A 50 0.68 -6.07 4.24
CA LYS A 50 1.41 -5.88 5.50
C LYS A 50 1.80 -4.41 5.73
N GLU A 51 2.31 -3.73 4.70
CA GLU A 51 2.65 -2.30 4.79
C GLU A 51 1.41 -1.44 4.97
N VAL A 52 0.31 -1.74 4.26
CA VAL A 52 -0.97 -1.04 4.47
C VAL A 52 -1.43 -1.15 5.92
N MET A 53 -1.39 -2.35 6.50
CA MET A 53 -1.73 -2.57 7.91
C MET A 53 -0.81 -1.79 8.86
N HIS A 54 0.50 -1.81 8.58
CA HIS A 54 1.48 -1.09 9.38
C HIS A 54 1.20 0.42 9.39
N TYR A 55 1.02 1.03 8.23
CA TYR A 55 0.75 2.46 8.10
C TYR A 55 -0.63 2.86 8.66
N LEU A 56 -1.64 2.00 8.58
CA LEU A 56 -2.92 2.22 9.28
C LEU A 56 -2.73 2.27 10.80
N GLY A 57 -1.92 1.37 11.36
CA GLY A 57 -1.54 1.42 12.78
C GLY A 57 -0.83 2.73 13.14
N GLN A 58 0.14 3.15 12.33
CA GLN A 58 0.84 4.43 12.51
C GLN A 58 -0.10 5.63 12.45
N TYR A 59 -1.03 5.65 11.49
CA TYR A 59 -2.02 6.71 11.37
C TYR A 59 -2.85 6.88 12.65
N ILE A 60 -3.37 5.76 13.19
CA ILE A 60 -4.13 5.73 14.44
C ILE A 60 -3.30 6.27 15.62
N MET A 61 -2.02 5.88 15.70
CA MET A 61 -1.12 6.32 16.76
C MET A 61 -0.81 7.83 16.67
N VAL A 62 -0.41 8.31 15.49
CA VAL A 62 -0.02 9.72 15.27
C VAL A 62 -1.20 10.65 15.52
N LYS A 63 -2.41 10.27 15.10
CA LYS A 63 -3.63 11.06 15.32
C LYS A 63 -4.28 10.81 16.69
N GLN A 64 -3.72 9.93 17.50
CA GLN A 64 -4.25 9.55 18.82
C GLN A 64 -5.73 9.16 18.77
N LEU A 65 -6.12 8.39 17.75
CA LEU A 65 -7.51 7.94 17.58
C LEU A 65 -7.90 6.81 18.53
N TYR A 66 -6.98 6.34 19.37
CA TYR A 66 -7.23 5.26 20.33
C TYR A 66 -7.67 5.81 21.69
N ASP A 67 -8.44 5.03 22.43
CA ASP A 67 -8.79 5.35 23.81
C ASP A 67 -7.60 5.14 24.77
N GLN A 68 -7.36 6.07 25.69
CA GLN A 68 -6.22 5.96 26.61
C GLN A 68 -6.38 4.84 27.66
N GLN A 69 -7.61 4.53 28.06
CA GLN A 69 -7.91 3.50 29.05
C GLN A 69 -8.17 2.16 28.36
N GLU A 70 -8.89 2.19 27.24
CA GLU A 70 -9.23 1.03 26.44
C GLU A 70 -8.50 1.06 25.10
N GLN A 71 -7.16 1.03 25.06
CA GLN A 71 -6.32 1.20 23.84
C GLN A 71 -6.68 0.34 22.62
N HIS A 72 -7.45 -0.73 22.84
CA HIS A 72 -8.03 -1.53 21.77
C HIS A 72 -9.22 -0.87 21.04
N MET A 73 -9.80 0.20 21.58
CA MET A 73 -10.88 0.98 21.00
C MET A 73 -10.31 2.15 20.22
N VAL A 74 -10.80 2.31 18.99
CA VAL A 74 -10.44 3.42 18.09
C VAL A 74 -11.68 4.25 17.81
N TYR A 75 -11.63 5.55 18.08
CA TYR A 75 -12.66 6.54 17.79
C TYR A 75 -12.21 7.41 16.61
N CYS A 76 -12.86 7.22 15.47
CA CYS A 76 -12.49 7.85 14.20
C CYS A 76 -13.64 8.67 13.59
N GLY A 77 -14.67 8.99 14.38
CA GLY A 77 -15.75 9.89 13.96
C GLY A 77 -15.22 11.27 13.58
N GLY A 78 -15.57 11.74 12.38
CA GLY A 78 -15.05 13.01 11.83
C GLY A 78 -13.63 12.92 11.29
N ASP A 79 -13.04 11.72 11.24
CA ASP A 79 -11.76 11.43 10.61
C ASP A 79 -11.95 10.69 9.28
N LEU A 80 -11.01 10.87 8.34
CA LEU A 80 -10.98 10.15 7.06
C LEU A 80 -11.03 8.62 7.25
N LEU A 81 -10.42 8.09 8.31
CA LEU A 81 -10.47 6.66 8.63
C LEU A 81 -11.90 6.21 8.96
N GLY A 82 -12.66 7.02 9.71
CA GLY A 82 -14.05 6.72 10.04
C GLY A 82 -14.98 6.83 8.84
N GLU A 83 -14.76 7.82 7.97
CA GLU A 83 -15.45 7.93 6.68
C GLU A 83 -15.21 6.71 5.80
N LEU A 84 -13.96 6.23 5.72
CA LEU A 84 -13.59 5.08 4.91
C LEU A 84 -14.15 3.76 5.47
N LEU A 85 -14.23 3.64 6.80
CA LEU A 85 -14.84 2.51 7.49
C LEU A 85 -16.37 2.56 7.48
N GLY A 86 -16.97 3.74 7.29
CA GLY A 86 -18.40 4.00 7.49
C GLY A 86 -18.84 3.83 8.95
N ARG A 87 -17.94 4.11 9.91
CA ARG A 87 -18.16 3.88 11.34
C ARG A 87 -17.50 4.99 12.17
N GLN A 88 -18.09 5.29 13.32
CA GLN A 88 -17.53 6.25 14.28
C GLN A 88 -16.45 5.64 15.17
N SER A 89 -16.50 4.32 15.40
CA SER A 89 -15.51 3.60 16.20
C SER A 89 -15.46 2.13 15.83
N PHE A 90 -14.36 1.47 16.22
CA PHE A 90 -14.20 0.03 16.14
C PHE A 90 -13.20 -0.46 17.19
N SER A 91 -13.23 -1.77 17.46
CA SER A 91 -12.28 -2.44 18.34
C SER A 91 -11.23 -3.17 17.53
N VAL A 92 -9.94 -3.01 17.82
CA VAL A 92 -8.86 -3.78 17.19
C VAL A 92 -8.92 -5.27 17.55
N LYS A 93 -9.69 -5.65 18.59
CA LYS A 93 -9.97 -7.06 18.91
C LYS A 93 -10.94 -7.70 17.90
N ASP A 94 -11.77 -6.90 17.23
CA ASP A 94 -12.57 -7.34 16.08
C ASP A 94 -12.04 -6.66 14.80
N PRO A 95 -11.11 -7.31 14.08
CA PRO A 95 -10.48 -6.70 12.91
C PRO A 95 -11.38 -6.71 11.67
N SER A 96 -12.57 -7.30 11.74
CA SER A 96 -13.49 -7.47 10.59
C SER A 96 -13.80 -6.15 9.86
N PRO A 97 -14.13 -5.03 10.55
CA PRO A 97 -14.39 -3.75 9.88
C PRO A 97 -13.20 -3.25 9.06
N LEU A 98 -11.99 -3.49 9.56
CA LEU A 98 -10.76 -3.08 8.88
C LEU A 98 -10.53 -3.93 7.63
N TYR A 99 -10.67 -5.26 7.72
CA TYR A 99 -10.56 -6.12 6.55
C TYR A 99 -11.62 -5.84 5.48
N ASP A 100 -12.85 -5.54 5.88
CA ASP A 100 -13.92 -5.14 4.94
C ASP A 100 -13.59 -3.83 4.23
N MET A 101 -13.04 -2.86 4.94
CA MET A 101 -12.55 -1.61 4.36
C MET A 101 -11.41 -1.87 3.38
N LEU A 102 -10.44 -2.71 3.73
CA LEU A 102 -9.31 -3.04 2.84
C LEU A 102 -9.78 -3.68 1.54
N ARG A 103 -10.68 -4.66 1.60
CA ARG A 103 -11.25 -5.31 0.40
C ARG A 103 -11.92 -4.32 -0.54
N LYS A 104 -12.54 -3.26 -0.01
CA LYS A 104 -13.19 -2.20 -0.81
C LYS A 104 -12.21 -1.17 -1.35
N ASN A 105 -11.03 -1.03 -0.75
CA ASN A 105 -10.11 0.07 -0.99
C ASN A 105 -8.75 -0.34 -1.59
N LEU A 106 -8.49 -1.64 -1.76
CA LEU A 106 -7.30 -2.15 -2.42
C LEU A 106 -7.64 -2.72 -3.80
N VAL A 107 -6.76 -2.45 -4.76
CA VAL A 107 -6.78 -3.09 -6.08
C VAL A 107 -5.58 -4.03 -6.14
N ALA A 108 -5.83 -5.33 -6.33
CA ALA A 108 -4.77 -6.30 -6.55
C ALA A 108 -4.18 -6.09 -7.95
N LEU A 109 -2.85 -6.11 -8.06
CA LEU A 109 -2.20 -6.14 -9.35
C LEU A 109 -2.21 -7.58 -9.87
N ALA A 110 -2.85 -7.80 -11.01
CA ALA A 110 -2.74 -9.09 -11.69
C ALA A 110 -1.27 -9.29 -12.08
N THR A 111 -0.69 -10.43 -11.68
CA THR A 111 0.54 -10.88 -12.31
C THR A 111 0.21 -11.12 -13.77
N ALA A 112 0.86 -10.38 -14.67
CA ALA A 112 0.84 -10.73 -16.09
C ALA A 112 1.53 -12.10 -16.19
N ALA A 113 0.75 -13.18 -16.10
CA ALA A 113 1.18 -14.48 -16.54
C ALA A 113 1.29 -14.39 -18.06
N THR A 114 2.49 -14.11 -18.55
CA THR A 114 2.82 -14.28 -19.96
C THR A 114 2.69 -15.78 -20.25
N GLY A 115 1.52 -16.18 -20.73
CA GLY A 115 1.33 -17.47 -21.38
C GLY A 115 1.73 -17.30 -22.84
N ASP A 116 2.89 -17.85 -23.19
CA ASP A 116 3.23 -18.27 -24.54
C ASP A 116 3.46 -19.80 -24.51
#